data_AF-A0A358DL67-F1
#
_entry.id   AF-A0A358DL67-F1
#
_cell.length_a   1.000
_cell.length_b   1.000
_cell.length_c   1.000
_cell.angle_alpha   90.00
_cell.angle_beta   90.00
_cell.angle_gamma   90.00
#
_symmetry.space_group_name_H-M   'P 1'
#
loop_
_entity.id
_entity.type
_entity.pdbx_description
1 polymer ?
#
loop_
_entity_poly.entity_id
_entity_poly.type
_entity_poly.pdbx_seq_one_letter_code
_entity_poly.pdbx_strand_id
1 'polypeptide(L)'
;MIGMKLAEKYKEKPDICNAIGSHHDEVEMTTLLAPIVQVCDAISGARPGARHEIVEAYMKRLNDLENLALSYPGVVKTYAIQAGRELRVIVGADKLDDQDTEKLSAEIAKKIQT
;
A
#
# COMPACT_ATOMS: atom_id res chain seq x y z
N MET A 1 -11.23 -7.75 -10.66
CA MET A 1 -12.22 -7.55 -11.76
C MET A 1 -12.53 -6.08 -12.17
N ILE A 2 -11.85 -5.03 -11.67
CA ILE A 2 -12.20 -3.63 -12.04
C ILE A 2 -11.96 -3.37 -13.54
N GLY A 3 -10.85 -3.87 -14.09
CA GLY A 3 -10.51 -3.70 -15.51
C GLY A 3 -11.51 -4.37 -16.45
N MET A 4 -11.97 -5.59 -16.14
CA MET A 4 -12.97 -6.30 -16.95
C MET A 4 -14.28 -5.53 -17.02
N LYS A 5 -14.81 -5.09 -15.87
CA LYS A 5 -16.05 -4.30 -15.80
C LYS A 5 -15.94 -2.98 -16.55
N LEU A 6 -14.75 -2.37 -16.56
CA LEU A 6 -14.50 -1.16 -17.32
C LEU A 6 -14.54 -1.43 -18.83
N ALA A 7 -13.88 -2.49 -19.30
CA ALA A 7 -13.91 -2.90 -20.71
C ALA A 7 -15.34 -3.24 -21.17
N GLU A 8 -16.11 -3.94 -20.34
CA GLU A 8 -17.54 -4.22 -20.59
C GLU A 8 -18.36 -2.93 -20.72
N LYS A 9 -18.15 -1.96 -19.82
CA LYS A 9 -18.83 -0.65 -19.88
C LYS A 9 -18.58 0.08 -21.19
N TYR A 10 -17.38 -0.05 -21.76
CA TYR A 10 -17.01 0.53 -23.05
C TYR A 10 -17.32 -0.37 -24.25
N LYS A 11 -18.04 -1.49 -24.04
CA LYS A 11 -18.50 -2.40 -25.08
C LYS A 11 -17.37 -3.10 -25.84
N GLU A 12 -16.27 -3.39 -25.15
CA GLU A 12 -15.24 -4.28 -25.70
C GLU A 12 -15.78 -5.69 -25.94
N LYS A 13 -15.10 -6.44 -26.81
CA LYS A 13 -15.53 -7.79 -27.17
C LYS A 13 -15.46 -8.73 -25.95
N PRO A 14 -16.37 -9.70 -25.81
CA PRO A 14 -16.37 -10.65 -24.69
C PRO A 14 -15.02 -11.33 -24.46
N ASP A 15 -14.32 -11.70 -25.54
CA ASP A 15 -13.00 -12.33 -25.48
C ASP A 15 -11.94 -11.42 -24.84
N ILE A 16 -12.02 -10.11 -25.09
CA ILE A 16 -11.13 -9.10 -24.49
C ILE A 16 -11.46 -8.93 -23.01
N CYS A 17 -12.75 -8.80 -22.68
CA CYS A 17 -13.21 -8.71 -21.30
C CYS A 17 -12.78 -9.94 -20.49
N ASN A 18 -12.92 -11.15 -21.05
CA ASN A 18 -12.47 -12.39 -20.43
C ASN A 18 -10.96 -12.39 -20.21
N ALA A 19 -10.14 -12.02 -21.20
CA ALA A 19 -8.69 -11.97 -21.05
C ALA A 19 -8.26 -11.00 -19.93
N ILE A 20 -8.91 -9.83 -19.82
CA ILE A 20 -8.67 -8.87 -18.73
C ILE A 20 -9.17 -9.41 -17.38
N GLY A 21 -10.28 -10.14 -17.33
CA GLY A 21 -10.83 -10.66 -16.07
C GLY A 21 -10.10 -11.90 -15.53
N SER A 22 -9.59 -12.74 -16.42
CA SER A 22 -9.11 -14.09 -16.08
C SER A 22 -7.59 -14.19 -15.91
N HIS A 23 -6.79 -13.19 -16.27
CA HIS A 23 -5.31 -13.28 -16.18
C HIS A 23 -4.75 -13.48 -14.76
N HIS A 24 -5.56 -13.24 -13.72
CA HIS A 24 -5.25 -13.55 -12.31
C HIS A 24 -6.10 -14.71 -11.76
N ASP A 25 -6.66 -15.55 -12.63
CA ASP A 25 -7.50 -16.71 -12.29
C ASP A 25 -8.77 -16.35 -11.47
N GLU A 26 -9.24 -15.11 -11.54
CA GLU A 26 -10.47 -14.66 -10.85
C GLU A 26 -11.75 -15.24 -11.50
N VAL A 27 -11.68 -15.59 -12.79
CA VAL A 27 -12.73 -16.23 -13.58
C VAL A 27 -12.11 -17.20 -14.58
N GLU A 28 -12.89 -18.13 -15.11
CA GLU A 28 -12.43 -19.12 -16.09
C GLU A 28 -11.88 -18.45 -17.36
N MET A 29 -10.73 -18.94 -17.84
CA MET A 29 -10.17 -18.54 -19.13
C MET A 29 -10.93 -19.24 -20.26
N THR A 30 -11.73 -18.49 -21.01
CA THR A 30 -12.57 -19.06 -22.08
C THR A 30 -11.96 -18.88 -23.47
N THR A 31 -10.83 -18.17 -23.56
CA THR A 31 -10.18 -17.82 -24.83
C THR A 31 -8.67 -17.97 -24.75
N LEU A 32 -8.01 -18.14 -25.91
CA LEU A 32 -6.55 -18.19 -26.00
C LEU A 32 -5.87 -16.84 -25.65
N LEU A 33 -6.62 -15.74 -25.66
CA LEU A 33 -6.07 -14.43 -25.28
C LEU A 33 -5.74 -14.37 -23.79
N ALA A 34 -6.53 -15.04 -22.95
CA ALA A 34 -6.34 -15.05 -21.50
C ALA A 34 -4.96 -15.55 -21.05
N PRO A 35 -4.49 -16.76 -21.45
CA PRO A 35 -3.15 -17.22 -21.08
C PRO A 35 -2.03 -16.35 -21.69
N ILE A 36 -2.23 -15.76 -22.87
CA ILE A 36 -1.26 -14.84 -23.47
C ILE A 36 -1.14 -13.56 -22.61
N VAL A 37 -2.26 -12.97 -22.22
CA VAL A 37 -2.29 -11.78 -21.35
C VAL A 37 -1.66 -12.09 -19.98
N GLN A 38 -1.94 -13.25 -19.39
CA GLN A 38 -1.32 -13.69 -18.14
C GLN A 38 0.21 -13.80 -18.26
N VAL A 39 0.72 -14.41 -19.34
CA VAL A 39 2.17 -14.49 -19.59
C VAL A 39 2.78 -13.09 -19.76
N CYS A 40 2.12 -12.21 -20.50
CA CYS A 40 2.56 -10.83 -20.69
C CYS A 40 2.60 -10.04 -19.37
N ASP A 41 1.59 -10.19 -18.51
CA ASP A 41 1.55 -9.58 -17.18
C ASP A 41 2.74 -10.04 -16.34
N ALA A 42 2.96 -11.35 -16.25
CA ALA A 42 4.06 -11.95 -15.49
C ALA A 42 5.44 -11.46 -15.98
N ILE A 43 5.68 -11.46 -17.30
CA ILE A 43 6.92 -10.95 -17.89
C ILE A 43 7.10 -9.47 -17.57
N SER A 44 6.04 -8.68 -17.68
CA SER A 44 6.09 -7.25 -17.42
C SER A 44 6.43 -6.92 -15.97
N GLY A 45 5.87 -7.68 -15.02
CA GLY A 45 6.09 -7.53 -13.58
C GLY A 45 7.42 -8.06 -13.08
N ALA A 46 8.04 -9.01 -13.81
CA ALA A 46 9.34 -9.58 -13.47
C ALA A 46 10.54 -8.70 -13.89
N ARG A 47 10.32 -7.66 -14.70
CA ARG A 47 11.41 -6.77 -15.13
C ARG A 47 12.08 -6.09 -13.93
N PRO A 48 13.42 -6.02 -13.88
CA PRO A 48 14.12 -5.20 -12.90
C PRO A 48 13.57 -3.78 -12.92
N GLY A 49 13.19 -3.25 -11.75
CA GLY A 49 12.62 -1.91 -11.63
C GLY A 49 11.08 -1.82 -11.76
N ALA A 50 10.38 -2.80 -12.35
CA ALA A 50 8.93 -2.70 -12.60
C ALA A 50 8.08 -2.51 -11.33
N ARG A 51 8.62 -2.92 -10.17
CA ARG A 51 8.02 -2.74 -8.84
C ARG A 51 8.90 -1.92 -7.89
N HIS A 52 10.03 -1.39 -8.35
CA HIS A 52 10.95 -0.64 -7.48
C HIS A 52 10.32 0.67 -6.97
N GLU A 53 9.66 1.43 -7.84
CA GLU A 53 9.01 2.69 -7.45
C GLU A 53 7.98 2.48 -6.32
N ILE A 54 7.28 1.34 -6.33
CA ILE A 54 6.30 0.98 -5.30
C ILE A 54 7.01 0.71 -3.97
N VAL A 55 8.15 0.01 -3.98
CA VAL A 55 8.94 -0.28 -2.77
C VAL A 55 9.57 0.99 -2.21
N GLU A 56 10.13 1.87 -3.06
CA GLU A 56 10.71 3.14 -2.62
C GLU A 56 9.66 4.08 -2.04
N ALA A 57 8.52 4.25 -2.73
CA ALA A 57 7.40 5.06 -2.22
C ALA A 57 6.88 4.50 -0.89
N TYR A 58 6.86 3.17 -0.75
CA TYR A 58 6.47 2.50 0.48
C TYR A 58 7.48 2.73 1.62
N MET A 59 8.79 2.56 1.37
CA MET A 59 9.84 2.86 2.38
C MET A 59 9.80 4.34 2.77
N LYS A 60 9.62 5.24 1.80
CA LYS A 60 9.47 6.66 2.05
C LYS A 60 8.29 6.95 2.95
N ARG A 61 7.12 6.34 2.70
CA ARG A 61 5.95 6.48 3.55
C ARG A 61 6.21 6.01 4.99
N LEU A 62 6.91 4.89 5.18
CA LEU A 62 7.26 4.42 6.53
C LEU A 62 8.17 5.42 7.25
N ASN A 63 9.21 5.91 6.57
CA ASN A 63 10.09 6.95 7.10
C ASN A 63 9.32 8.23 7.43
N ASP A 64 8.38 8.66 6.58
CA ASP A 64 7.58 9.85 6.81
C ASP A 64 6.70 9.69 8.06
N LEU A 65 6.11 8.51 8.29
CA LEU A 65 5.35 8.19 9.51
C LEU A 65 6.23 8.22 10.76
N GLU A 66 7.41 7.61 10.69
CA GLU A 66 8.37 7.60 11.79
C GLU A 66 8.86 9.01 12.13
N ASN A 67 9.22 9.80 11.12
CA ASN A 67 9.70 11.17 11.27
C ASN A 67 8.61 12.11 11.80
N LEU A 68 7.36 11.91 11.38
CA LEU A 68 6.23 12.69 11.88
C LEU A 68 6.10 12.53 13.39
N ALA A 69 6.08 11.30 13.91
CA ALA A 69 6.00 11.06 15.34
C ALA A 69 7.28 11.51 16.07
N LEU A 70 8.45 11.35 15.45
CA LEU A 70 9.74 11.78 16.03
C LEU A 70 9.85 13.30 16.18
N SER A 71 9.10 14.06 15.38
CA SER A 71 9.09 15.53 15.45
C SER A 71 8.44 16.09 16.71
N TYR A 72 7.68 15.28 17.45
CA TYR A 72 7.02 15.71 18.67
C TYR A 72 8.00 15.80 19.86
N PRO A 73 7.95 16.89 20.65
CA PRO A 73 8.77 17.01 21.85
C PRO A 73 8.53 15.84 22.81
N GLY A 74 9.63 15.32 23.38
CA GLY A 74 9.57 14.21 24.33
C GLY A 74 9.57 12.82 23.69
N VAL A 75 9.39 12.70 22.38
CA VAL A 75 9.60 11.45 21.65
C VAL A 75 11.10 11.21 21.44
N VAL A 76 11.56 10.02 21.80
CA VAL A 76 12.96 9.60 21.74
C VAL A 76 13.21 8.70 20.54
N LYS A 77 12.28 7.80 20.22
CA LYS A 77 12.38 6.84 19.10
C LYS A 77 11.00 6.51 18.53
N THR A 78 10.95 6.18 17.25
CA THR A 78 9.75 5.77 16.54
C THR A 78 10.04 4.60 15.60
N TYR A 79 9.06 3.70 15.44
CA TYR A 79 9.17 2.53 14.56
C TYR A 79 7.82 2.23 13.91
N ALA A 80 7.78 2.19 12.58
CA ALA A 80 6.65 1.70 11.83
C ALA A 80 6.74 0.17 11.71
N ILE A 81 5.74 -0.52 12.24
CA ILE A 81 5.65 -1.98 12.29
C ILE A 81 4.53 -2.45 11.35
N GLN A 82 4.61 -3.71 10.90
CA GLN A 82 3.59 -4.34 10.05
C GLN A 82 3.22 -3.49 8.84
N ALA A 83 4.21 -3.06 8.08
CA ALA A 83 3.98 -2.23 6.90
C ALA A 83 3.31 -0.89 7.17
N GLY A 84 3.56 -0.29 8.34
CA GLY A 84 3.00 1.00 8.73
C GLY A 84 1.56 0.93 9.23
N ARG A 85 1.05 -0.28 9.52
CA ARG A 85 -0.24 -0.46 10.20
C ARG A 85 -0.15 -0.17 11.69
N GLU A 86 1.04 -0.29 12.26
CA GLU A 86 1.32 0.03 13.65
C GLU A 86 2.48 1.02 13.70
N LEU A 87 2.40 2.01 14.61
CA LEU A 87 3.48 2.95 14.87
C LEU A 87 3.80 2.91 16.37
N ARG A 88 5.00 2.45 16.71
CA ARG A 88 5.48 2.41 18.08
C ARG A 88 6.26 3.69 18.38
N VAL A 89 5.81 4.44 19.38
CA VAL A 89 6.40 5.71 19.81
C VAL A 89 6.97 5.52 21.22
N ILE A 90 8.25 5.85 21.40
CA ILE A 90 8.95 5.75 22.68
C ILE A 90 9.19 7.16 23.19
N VAL A 91 8.68 7.47 24.38
CA VAL A 91 8.79 8.78 25.02
C VAL A 91 9.79 8.76 26.18
N GLY A 92 10.37 9.91 26.48
CA GLY A 92 11.22 10.09 27.65
C GLY A 92 10.37 10.32 28.90
N ALA A 93 10.49 9.44 29.89
CA ALA A 93 9.75 9.55 31.16
C ALA A 93 10.14 10.80 32.00
N ASP A 94 11.26 11.44 31.65
CA ASP A 94 11.72 12.71 32.22
C ASP A 94 11.06 13.94 31.57
N LYS A 95 10.36 13.76 30.44
CA LYS A 95 9.82 14.85 29.61
C LYS A 95 8.30 14.85 29.48
N LEU A 96 7.67 13.70 29.62
CA LEU A 96 6.23 13.52 29.43
C LEU A 96 5.68 12.66 30.57
N ASP A 97 4.53 13.07 31.10
CA ASP A 97 3.76 12.26 32.04
C ASP A 97 2.70 11.41 31.32
N ASP A 98 1.92 10.65 32.07
CA ASP A 98 0.90 9.74 31.52
C ASP A 98 -0.21 10.51 30.77
N GLN A 99 -0.61 11.70 31.26
CA GLN A 99 -1.64 12.51 30.61
C GLN A 99 -1.15 13.12 29.30
N ASP A 100 0.10 13.59 29.28
CA ASP A 100 0.72 14.11 28.07
C ASP A 100 0.94 13.02 27.03
N THR A 101 1.27 11.81 27.47
CA THR A 101 1.42 10.64 26.58
C THR A 101 0.10 10.26 25.92
N GLU A 102 -1.01 10.31 26.65
CA GLU A 102 -2.35 10.04 26.09
C GLU A 102 -2.75 11.08 25.03
N LYS A 103 -2.52 12.37 25.31
CA LYS A 103 -2.76 13.46 24.35
C LYS A 103 -1.89 13.31 23.10
N LEU A 104 -0.60 13.04 23.28
CA LEU A 104 0.36 12.84 22.19
C LEU A 104 -0.09 11.71 21.25
N SER A 105 -0.52 10.58 21.82
CA SER A 105 -1.05 9.44 21.05
C SER A 105 -2.23 9.86 20.17
N ALA A 106 -3.19 10.59 20.74
CA ALA A 106 -4.37 11.07 20.00
C ALA A 106 -4.00 12.07 18.89
N GLU A 107 -3.05 12.98 19.15
CA GLU A 107 -2.57 13.95 18.15
C GLU A 107 -1.87 13.28 16.97
N ILE A 108 -0.96 12.32 17.25
CA ILE A 108 -0.26 11.57 16.21
C ILE A 108 -1.26 10.78 15.36
N ALA A 109 -2.21 10.09 15.99
CA ALA A 109 -3.24 9.33 15.29
C ALA A 109 -4.08 10.23 14.36
N LYS A 110 -4.50 11.40 14.85
CA LYS A 110 -5.25 12.38 14.06
C LYS A 110 -4.43 12.89 12.88
N LYS A 111 -3.14 13.16 13.09
CA LYS A 111 -2.26 13.67 12.03
C LYS A 111 -2.01 12.64 10.93
N ILE A 112 -1.94 11.35 11.25
CA ILE A 112 -1.78 10.26 10.28
C ILE A 112 -3.05 10.00 9.47
N GLN A 113 -4.23 10.23 10.05
CA GLN A 113 -5.52 10.07 9.35
C GLN A 113 -5.82 11.20 8.36
N THR A 114 -5.13 12.34 8.45
CA THR A 114 -5.36 13.54 7.62
C THR A 114 -4.39 13.60 6.46
#